data_AF-A0A0D2V345-F1
#
_entry.id   AF-A0A0D2V345-F1
#
_cell.length_a   1.000
_cell.length_b   1.000
_cell.length_c   1.000
_cell.angle_alpha   90.00
_cell.angle_beta   90.00
_cell.angle_gamma   90.00
#
_symmetry.space_group_name_H-M   'P 1'
#
loop_
_entity.id
_entity.type
_entity.pdbx_description
1 polymer ?
#
loop_
_entity_poly.entity_id
_entity_poly.type
_entity_poly.pdbx_seq_one_letter_code
_entity_poly.pdbx_strand_id
1 'polypeptide(L)' 'MKKPEEDDKRLGIWRFENCMIIAGLLNSTEPSIGKPYLFLPTTKDVWEAVRKTYSDVDNFSQIYELKTKLWRAR' A
#
# COMPACT_ATOMS: atom_id res chain seq x y z
N MET A 1 14.56 -1.78 1.58
CA MET A 1 15.66 -1.28 2.45
C MET A 1 15.43 -1.79 3.86
N LYS A 2 16.48 -2.31 4.52
CA LYS A 2 16.39 -2.70 5.94
C LYS A 2 16.54 -1.43 6.79
N LYS A 3 15.70 -1.27 7.81
CA LYS A 3 15.83 -0.17 8.78
C LYS A 3 17.18 -0.30 9.52
N PRO A 4 18.00 0.76 9.59
CA PRO A 4 19.23 0.78 10.39
C PRO A 4 18.94 0.70 11.89
N GLU A 5 19.97 0.35 12.69
CA GLU A 5 19.89 0.38 14.16
C GLU A 5 19.80 1.82 14.68
N GLU A 6 19.33 2.00 15.91
CA GLU A 6 18.99 3.33 16.44
C GLU A 6 20.21 4.24 16.66
N ASP A 7 21.38 3.65 16.85
CA ASP A 7 22.67 4.31 17.02
C ASP A 7 23.43 4.51 15.68
N ASP A 8 22.88 4.02 14.56
CA ASP A 8 23.49 4.21 13.25
C ASP A 8 23.38 5.68 12.82
N LYS A 9 24.53 6.30 12.53
CA LYS A 9 24.64 7.68 12.00
C LYS A 9 23.83 7.88 10.71
N ARG A 10 23.56 6.80 9.97
CA ARG A 10 22.77 6.81 8.71
C ARG A 10 21.27 6.78 8.94
N LEU A 11 20.79 6.58 10.18
CA LEU A 11 19.37 6.52 10.50
C LEU A 11 18.60 7.76 10.05
N GLY A 12 19.20 8.96 10.19
CA GLY A 12 18.59 10.20 9.74
C GLY A 12 18.35 10.25 8.23
N ILE A 13 19.37 9.86 7.45
CA ILE A 13 19.30 9.79 5.99
C ILE A 13 18.26 8.75 5.57
N TRP A 14 18.29 7.57 6.19
CA TRP A 14 17.33 6.51 5.92
C TRP A 14 15.89 6.95 6.20
N ARG A 15 15.63 7.64 7.32
CA ARG A 15 14.30 8.19 7.63
C ARG A 15 13.84 9.18 6.58
N PHE A 16 14.72 10.07 6.13
CA PHE A 16 14.42 11.05 5.10
C PHE A 16 14.05 10.38 3.77
N GLU A 17 14.88 9.45 3.28
CA GLU A 17 14.61 8.71 2.04
C GLU A 17 13.31 7.89 2.13
N ASN A 18 13.10 7.20 3.25
CA ASN A 18 11.89 6.43 3.52
C ASN A 18 10.63 7.32 3.46
N CYS A 19 10.66 8.51 4.08
CA CYS A 19 9.56 9.47 4.02
C CYS A 19 9.32 10.01 2.60
N MET A 20 10.38 10.31 1.85
CA MET A 20 10.26 10.80 0.47
C MET A 20 9.60 9.75 -0.44
N ILE A 21 9.98 8.47 -0.31
CA ILE A 21 9.38 7.41 -1.11
C ILE A 21 7.93 7.15 -0.68
N ILE A 22 7.61 7.20 0.62
CA ILE A 22 6.22 7.11 1.11
C ILE A 22 5.38 8.25 0.53
N ALA A 23 5.85 9.50 0.59
CA ALA A 23 5.14 10.64 0.02
C ALA A 23 4.91 10.48 -1.48
N GLY A 24 5.93 10.04 -2.24
CA GLY A 24 5.81 9.77 -3.66
C GLY A 24 4.78 8.67 -3.97
N LEU A 25 4.80 7.58 -3.20
CA LEU A 25 3.86 6.47 -3.35
C LEU A 25 2.43 6.89 -3.01
N LEU A 26 2.23 7.65 -1.93
CA LEU A 26 0.90 8.11 -1.55
C LEU A 26 0.32 9.12 -2.55
N ASN A 27 1.18 10.00 -3.09
CA ASN A 27 0.79 10.95 -4.13
C ASN A 27 0.40 10.26 -5.45
N SER A 28 0.90 9.05 -5.71
CA SER A 28 0.54 8.26 -6.90
C SER A 28 -0.62 7.29 -6.69
N THR A 29 -1.14 7.18 -5.46
CA THR A 29 -2.32 6.38 -5.13
C THR A 29 -3.59 7.23 -5.07
N GLU A 30 -4.74 6.59 -5.28
CA GLU A 30 -6.02 7.27 -5.02
C GLU A 30 -6.10 7.67 -3.53
N PRO A 31 -6.51 8.90 -3.17
CA PRO A 31 -6.51 9.37 -1.79
C PRO A 31 -7.32 8.48 -0.83
N SER A 32 -8.35 7.81 -1.32
CA SER A 32 -9.19 6.86 -0.58
C SER A 32 -8.42 5.60 -0.15
N ILE A 33 -7.44 5.18 -0.96
CA ILE A 33 -6.58 4.01 -0.74
C ILE A 33 -5.31 4.39 0.03
N GLY A 34 -4.72 5.56 -0.26
CA GLY A 34 -3.44 5.97 0.35
C GLY A 34 -3.56 6.49 1.79
N LYS A 35 -4.61 7.26 2.11
CA LYS A 35 -4.77 7.93 3.43
C LYS A 35 -4.66 6.99 4.64
N PRO A 36 -5.25 5.77 4.63
CA PRO A 36 -5.12 4.84 5.75
C PRO A 36 -3.67 4.43 6.07
N TYR A 37 -2.74 4.57 5.12
CA TYR A 37 -1.38 4.07 5.21
C TYR A 37 -0.32 5.14 5.51
N LEU A 38 -0.73 6.40 5.69
CA LEU A 38 0.16 7.54 5.97
C LEU A 38 1.04 7.33 7.21
N PHE A 39 0.55 6.56 8.19
CA PHE A 39 1.21 6.36 9.49
C PHE A 39 2.11 5.12 9.54
N LEU A 40 2.24 4.38 8.43
CA LEU A 40 3.10 3.20 8.43
C LEU A 40 4.58 3.63 8.44
N PRO A 41 5.40 3.02 9.31
CA PRO A 41 6.74 3.52 9.62
C PRO A 41 7.75 3.25 8.50
N THR A 42 7.48 2.31 7.60
CA THR A 42 8.40 1.95 6.53
C THR A 42 7.73 1.98 5.16
N THR A 43 8.50 2.37 4.14
CA THR A 43 8.08 2.30 2.74
C THR A 43 7.63 0.88 2.36
N LYS A 44 8.27 -0.16 2.93
CA LYS A 44 7.90 -1.55 2.67
C LYS A 44 6.47 -1.83 3.11
N ASP A 45 6.12 -1.41 4.32
CA ASP A 45 4.78 -1.64 4.89
C ASP A 45 3.72 -0.91 4.08
N VAL A 46 3.98 0.35 3.68
CA VAL A 46 3.08 1.12 2.81
C VAL A 46 2.89 0.43 1.47
N TRP A 47 3.97 0.01 0.81
CA TRP A 47 3.91 -0.67 -0.48
C TRP A 47 3.15 -2.00 -0.43
N GLU A 48 3.34 -2.78 0.62
CA GLU A 48 2.64 -4.05 0.81
C GLU A 48 1.15 -3.84 1.07
N ALA A 49 0.79 -2.85 1.89
CA ALA A 49 -0.61 -2.50 2.16
C ALA A 49 -1.34 -1.99 0.92
N VAL A 50 -0.71 -1.10 0.16
CA VAL A 50 -1.25 -0.59 -1.11
C VAL A 50 -1.46 -1.74 -2.10
N ARG A 51 -0.45 -2.59 -2.31
CA ARG A 51 -0.54 -3.73 -3.22
C ARG A 51 -1.67 -4.68 -2.83
N LYS A 52 -1.78 -5.01 -1.54
CA LYS A 52 -2.83 -5.88 -1.04
C LYS A 52 -4.22 -5.28 -1.26
N THR A 53 -4.38 -3.98 -1.03
CA THR A 53 -5.68 -3.30 -1.24
C THR A 53 -6.13 -3.39 -2.68
N TYR A 54 -5.26 -3.08 -3.64
CA TYR A 54 -5.59 -3.19 -5.07
C TYR A 54 -5.88 -4.64 -5.48
N SER A 55 -5.14 -5.61 -4.94
CA SER A 55 -5.40 -7.03 -5.19
C SER A 55 -6.74 -7.49 -4.62
N ASP A 56 -7.11 -7.02 -3.43
CA ASP A 56 -8.39 -7.36 -2.79
C ASP A 56 -9.55 -6.76 -3.58
N VAL A 57 -9.45 -5.49 -4.01
CA VAL A 57 -10.45 -4.83 -4.86
C VAL A 57 -10.68 -5.62 -6.17
N ASP A 58 -9.60 -6.04 -6.83
CA ASP A 58 -9.70 -6.84 -8.04
C ASP A 58 -10.37 -8.20 -7.78
N ASN A 59 -9.97 -8.89 -6.70
CA ASN A 59 -10.59 -10.13 -6.27
C ASN A 59 -12.10 -9.96 -5.98
N PHE A 60 -12.50 -8.88 -5.31
CA PHE A 60 -13.91 -8.57 -5.05
C PHE A 60 -14.69 -8.32 -6.35
N SER A 61 -14.09 -7.63 -7.32
CA SER A 61 -14.68 -7.40 -8.65
C SER A 61 -14.95 -8.73 -9.37
N GLN A 62 -13.96 -9.62 -9.41
CA GLN A 62 -14.10 -10.94 -10.04
C GLN A 62 -15.18 -11.79 -9.36
N ILE A 63 -15.22 -11.83 -8.02
CA ILE A 63 -16.25 -12.56 -7.27
C ILE A 63 -17.65 -12.00 -7.56
N TYR A 64 -17.79 -10.67 -7.62
CA TYR A 64 -19.05 -10.01 -7.94
C TYR A 64 -19.54 -10.37 -9.34
N GLU A 65 -18.65 -10.36 -10.34
CA GLU A 65 -18.98 -10.73 -11.72
C GLU A 65 -19.43 -12.20 -11.80
N LEU A 66 -18.70 -13.12 -11.16
CA LEU A 66 -19.06 -14.54 -11.09
C LEU A 66 -20.45 -14.75 -10.47
N LYS A 67 -20.73 -14.10 -9.34
CA LYS A 67 -22.06 -14.15 -8.70
C LYS A 67 -23.14 -13.61 -9.65
N THR A 68 -22.88 -12.49 -10.31
CA THR A 68 -23.83 -11.88 -11.25
C THR A 68 -24.14 -12.80 -12.43
N LYS A 69 -23.13 -13.46 -13.01
CA LYS A 69 -23.32 -14.44 -14.09
C LYS A 69 -24.16 -15.63 -13.63
N LEU A 70 -23.92 -16.15 -12.43
CA LEU A 70 -24.70 -17.25 -11.86
C LEU A 70 -26.18 -16.87 -11.68
N TRP A 71 -26.46 -15.65 -11.19
CA TRP A 71 -27.84 -15.16 -11.04
C TRP A 71 -28.56 -14.99 -12.38
N ARG A 72 -27.85 -14.58 -13.45
CA ARG A 72 -28.42 -14.41 -14.79
C ARG A 72 -28.63 -15.73 -15.54
N ALA A 73 -27.93 -16.79 -15.14
CA ALA A 73 -28.06 -18.13 -15.73
C ALA A 73 -29.22 -18.95 -15.14
N ARG A 74 -30.02 -18.34 -14.26
CA ARG A 74 -31.19 -18.93 -13.61
C ARG A 74 -32.47 -18.39 -14.24
#